data_AF-A0A382CV74-F1
#
_entry.id   AF-A0A382CV74-F1
#
_cell.length_a   1.000
_cell.length_b   1.000
_cell.length_c   1.000
_cell.angle_alpha   90.00
_cell.angle_beta   90.00
_cell.angle_gamma   90.00
#
_symmetry.space_group_name_H-M   'P 1'
#
loop_
_entity.id
_entity.type
_entity.pdbx_description
1 polymer ?
#
loop_
_entity_poly.entity_id
_entity_poly.type
_entity_poly.pdbx_seq_one_letter_code
_entity_poly.pdbx_strand_id
1 'polypeptide(L)'
;MATSTNWQPIEPNLETILDNFSDPLRALSQAEVPAIIFRQIYNPDQFPDLIDRLTNMGLMRPYGNNNEKQLDRRTRIDIGTSLGNRGNNKKLFFQHAAATRFLFNFLFEGFSNPIDVIYRTLSDLSVKKQVEVASEPDGQLYGPAIFRIHYANHAYKPHIDHVTLREKRTNYAVHRFKHQFAGILCMQNADGTGNSTQAILHQCLWTPEIQ
;
A
#
# COMPACT_ATOMS: atom_id res chain seq x y z
N MET A 1 21.78 24.15 -9.18
CA MET A 1 20.58 23.29 -9.15
C MET A 1 19.44 24.16 -8.65
N ALA A 2 18.50 24.52 -9.51
CA ALA A 2 17.33 25.28 -9.08
C ALA A 2 16.43 24.34 -8.27
N THR A 3 16.31 24.59 -6.97
CA THR A 3 15.27 23.98 -6.14
C THR A 3 13.94 24.48 -6.68
N SER A 4 13.26 23.64 -7.46
CA SER A 4 11.84 23.85 -7.75
C SER A 4 11.10 23.88 -6.42
N THR A 5 10.61 25.05 -6.04
CA THR A 5 9.82 25.29 -4.82
C THR A 5 8.42 24.66 -4.88
N ASN A 6 8.09 23.87 -5.92
CA ASN A 6 6.73 23.43 -6.20
C ASN A 6 6.55 21.90 -6.30
N TRP A 7 7.43 21.08 -5.71
CA TRP A 7 7.23 19.63 -5.62
C TRP A 7 6.32 19.26 -4.43
N GLN A 8 5.06 19.66 -4.52
CA GLN A 8 4.03 19.46 -3.49
C GLN A 8 2.99 18.42 -3.95
N PRO A 9 2.40 17.64 -3.04
CA PRO A 9 1.35 16.70 -3.40
C PRO A 9 0.10 17.43 -3.92
N ILE A 10 -0.69 16.75 -4.76
CA ILE A 10 -2.00 17.24 -5.21
C ILE A 10 -3.07 16.57 -4.37
N GLU A 11 -4.00 17.38 -3.86
CA GLU A 11 -5.02 16.99 -2.91
C GLU A 11 -6.18 18.01 -2.97
N PRO A 12 -7.36 17.77 -2.38
CA PRO A 12 -7.72 16.64 -1.52
C PRO A 12 -8.62 15.59 -2.18
N ASN A 13 -9.08 15.81 -3.42
CA ASN A 13 -10.12 15.01 -4.05
C ASN A 13 -9.96 14.93 -5.57
N LEU A 14 -10.79 14.10 -6.21
CA LEU A 14 -10.72 13.81 -7.64
C LEU A 14 -10.85 15.07 -8.50
N GLU A 15 -11.80 15.94 -8.19
CA GLU A 15 -12.07 17.16 -8.95
C GLU A 15 -10.83 18.07 -9.00
N THR A 16 -10.26 18.38 -7.83
CA THR A 16 -9.04 19.20 -7.76
C THR A 16 -7.86 18.55 -8.48
N ILE A 17 -7.74 17.22 -8.42
CA ILE A 17 -6.67 16.49 -9.12
C ILE A 17 -6.83 16.60 -10.64
N LEU A 18 -8.04 16.38 -11.16
CA LEU A 18 -8.31 16.38 -12.61
C LEU A 18 -8.29 17.80 -13.21
N ASP A 19 -8.62 18.83 -12.43
CA ASP A 19 -8.48 20.23 -12.86
C ASP A 19 -7.01 20.62 -13.09
N ASN A 20 -6.08 19.99 -12.36
CA ASN A 20 -4.65 20.26 -12.50
C ASN A 20 -3.97 19.34 -13.54
N PHE A 21 -4.47 18.12 -13.74
CA PHE A 21 -3.84 17.11 -14.58
C PHE A 21 -4.84 16.32 -15.43
N SER A 22 -4.64 16.37 -16.75
CA SER A 22 -5.42 15.54 -17.69
C SER A 22 -5.04 14.06 -17.68
N ASP A 23 -3.84 13.71 -17.19
CA ASP A 23 -3.39 12.33 -16.94
C ASP A 23 -2.57 12.28 -15.64
N PRO A 24 -3.23 12.22 -14.46
CA PRO A 24 -2.56 12.36 -13.16
C PRO A 24 -1.59 11.20 -12.87
N LEU A 25 -1.90 9.98 -13.31
CA LEU A 25 -0.99 8.83 -13.15
C LEU A 25 0.26 8.97 -14.02
N ARG A 26 0.16 9.61 -15.20
CA ARG A 26 1.33 9.95 -16.00
C ARG A 26 2.19 11.00 -15.30
N ALA A 27 1.60 12.07 -14.77
CA ALA A 27 2.34 13.09 -14.04
C ALA A 27 3.13 12.48 -12.85
N LEU A 28 2.50 11.58 -12.10
CA LEU A 28 3.16 10.81 -11.05
C LEU A 28 4.31 9.93 -11.59
N SER A 29 4.12 9.26 -12.74
CA SER A 29 5.15 8.43 -13.38
C SER A 29 6.41 9.19 -13.81
N GLN A 30 6.25 10.49 -14.11
CA GLN A 30 7.34 11.39 -14.52
C GLN A 30 7.94 12.15 -13.35
N ALA A 31 7.48 11.89 -12.11
CA ALA A 31 7.87 12.59 -10.90
C ALA A 31 7.63 14.12 -10.94
N GLU A 32 6.69 14.57 -11.77
CA GLU A 32 6.23 15.97 -11.82
C GLU A 32 5.56 16.38 -10.51
N VAL A 33 4.86 15.43 -9.88
CA VAL A 33 4.26 15.53 -8.54
C VAL A 33 4.80 14.41 -7.64
N PRO A 34 5.01 14.64 -6.33
CA PRO A 34 5.45 13.59 -5.40
C PRO A 34 4.35 12.56 -5.10
N ALA A 35 3.09 13.00 -4.97
CA ALA A 35 1.98 12.15 -4.57
C ALA A 35 0.62 12.76 -4.95
N ILE A 36 -0.37 11.89 -5.03
CA ILE A 36 -1.79 12.24 -5.15
C ILE A 36 -2.47 11.79 -3.85
N ILE A 37 -3.17 12.70 -3.17
CA ILE A 37 -3.75 12.44 -1.85
C ILE A 37 -5.26 12.66 -1.90
N PHE A 38 -6.01 11.62 -1.56
CA PHE A 38 -7.44 11.69 -1.30
C PHE A 38 -7.66 11.81 0.21
N ARG A 39 -8.32 12.89 0.64
CA ARG A 39 -8.69 13.09 2.04
C ARG A 39 -10.08 12.52 2.30
N GLN A 40 -10.23 11.83 3.44
CA GLN A 40 -11.52 11.29 3.92
C GLN A 40 -12.24 10.37 2.91
N ILE A 41 -11.49 9.59 2.12
CA ILE A 41 -12.05 8.70 1.09
C ILE A 41 -12.74 7.44 1.65
N TYR A 42 -12.56 7.18 2.95
CA TYR A 42 -13.13 6.03 3.65
C TYR A 42 -13.88 6.52 4.88
N ASN A 43 -15.02 5.89 5.20
CA ASN A 43 -15.83 6.26 6.36
C ASN A 43 -15.07 5.98 7.67
N PRO A 44 -14.68 7.01 8.45
CA PRO A 44 -13.90 6.82 9.65
C PRO A 44 -14.65 6.05 10.75
N ASP A 45 -15.98 6.08 10.74
CA ASP A 45 -16.81 5.41 11.75
C ASP A 45 -16.69 3.88 11.67
N GLN A 46 -16.22 3.34 10.54
CA GLN A 46 -16.01 1.90 10.36
C GLN A 46 -14.64 1.42 10.87
N PHE A 47 -13.71 2.31 11.20
CA PHE A 47 -12.37 1.90 11.62
C PHE A 47 -12.34 1.15 12.96
N PRO A 48 -13.00 1.62 14.05
CA PRO A 48 -12.93 0.94 15.35
C PRO A 48 -13.38 -0.52 15.26
N ASP A 49 -14.51 -0.80 14.64
CA ASP A 49 -15.07 -2.15 14.51
C ASP A 49 -14.17 -3.07 13.65
N LEU A 50 -13.54 -2.53 12.60
CA LEU A 50 -12.61 -3.30 11.76
C LEU A 50 -11.32 -3.65 12.52
N ILE A 51 -10.79 -2.70 13.30
CA ILE A 51 -9.64 -2.89 14.19
C ILE A 51 -9.96 -3.94 15.28
N ASP A 52 -11.15 -3.87 15.88
CA ASP A 52 -11.61 -4.87 16.84
C ASP A 52 -11.73 -6.26 16.20
N ARG A 53 -12.29 -6.36 14.98
CA ARG A 53 -12.34 -7.62 14.25
C ARG A 53 -10.95 -8.21 14.01
N LEU A 54 -9.99 -7.40 13.54
CA LEU A 54 -8.61 -7.83 13.34
C LEU A 54 -7.97 -8.35 14.64
N THR A 55 -8.24 -7.68 15.75
CA THR A 55 -7.75 -8.08 17.09
C THR A 55 -8.39 -9.38 17.56
N ASN A 56 -9.71 -9.49 17.45
CA ASN A 56 -10.49 -10.65 17.89
C ASN A 56 -10.18 -11.91 17.06
N MET A 57 -9.83 -11.75 15.78
CA MET A 57 -9.35 -12.83 14.92
C MET A 57 -7.87 -13.20 15.18
N GLY A 58 -7.19 -12.51 16.10
CA GLY A 58 -5.77 -12.73 16.38
C GLY A 58 -4.82 -12.29 15.25
N LEU A 59 -5.30 -11.46 14.32
CA LEU A 59 -4.51 -10.97 13.18
C LEU A 59 -3.66 -9.76 13.55
N MET A 60 -4.01 -9.04 14.62
CA MET A 60 -3.22 -7.97 15.20
C MET A 60 -3.26 -8.00 16.73
N ARG A 61 -2.32 -7.33 17.38
CA ARG A 61 -2.31 -7.19 18.84
C ARG A 61 -3.21 -6.02 19.26
N PRO A 62 -3.91 -6.14 20.40
CA PRO A 62 -4.69 -5.04 20.95
C PRO A 62 -3.79 -3.85 21.29
N TYR A 63 -4.32 -2.65 21.09
CA TYR A 63 -3.66 -1.41 21.51
C TYR A 63 -3.45 -1.39 23.03
N GLY A 64 -2.32 -0.82 23.49
CA GLY A 64 -2.01 -0.65 24.91
C GLY A 64 -1.53 -1.90 25.68
N ASN A 65 -1.55 -3.09 25.06
CA ASN A 65 -1.04 -4.31 25.72
C ASN A 65 0.49 -4.41 25.59
N ASN A 66 1.22 -3.54 26.30
CA ASN A 66 2.69 -3.50 26.38
C ASN A 66 3.23 -4.40 27.51
N ASN A 67 2.57 -5.52 27.81
CA ASN A 67 3.06 -6.42 28.85
C ASN A 67 4.46 -6.96 28.47
N GLU A 68 5.45 -6.77 29.34
CA GLU A 68 6.84 -7.24 29.16
C GLU A 68 6.95 -8.77 28.94
N LYS A 69 5.88 -9.51 29.26
CA LYS A 69 5.74 -10.96 29.04
C LYS A 69 5.19 -11.34 27.65
N GLN A 70 5.00 -10.40 26.72
CA GLN A 70 4.51 -10.72 25.37
C GLN A 70 5.51 -11.60 24.61
N LEU A 71 5.05 -12.75 24.14
CA LEU A 71 5.81 -13.66 23.28
C LEU A 71 6.03 -13.08 21.88
N ASP A 72 5.05 -12.32 21.36
CA ASP A 72 5.15 -11.69 20.04
C ASP A 72 5.77 -10.29 20.13
N ARG A 73 7.04 -10.19 19.74
CA ARG A 73 7.83 -8.94 19.73
C ARG A 73 7.92 -8.28 18.36
N ARG A 74 7.13 -8.70 17.37
CA ARG A 74 7.20 -8.14 16.02
C ARG A 74 6.82 -6.67 16.02
N THR A 75 7.68 -5.80 15.50
CA THR A 75 7.39 -4.37 15.35
C THR A 75 6.46 -4.07 14.17
N ARG A 76 6.21 -5.05 13.29
CA ARG A 76 5.27 -4.97 12.17
C ARG A 76 4.51 -6.27 11.99
N ILE A 77 3.24 -6.15 11.62
CA ILE A 77 2.45 -7.27 11.11
C ILE A 77 1.97 -6.92 9.69
N ASP A 78 2.12 -7.87 8.77
CA ASP A 78 1.58 -7.81 7.41
C ASP A 78 0.50 -8.89 7.28
N ILE A 79 -0.74 -8.50 6.98
CA ILE A 79 -1.87 -9.40 6.71
C ILE A 79 -2.13 -9.38 5.21
N GLY A 80 -1.93 -10.52 4.56
CA GLY A 80 -2.05 -10.69 3.11
C GLY A 80 -0.73 -11.10 2.45
N THR A 81 -0.76 -11.29 1.13
CA THR A 81 0.39 -11.81 0.37
C THR A 81 1.34 -10.70 -0.06
N SER A 82 2.58 -10.74 0.45
CA SER A 82 3.68 -9.90 -0.02
C SER A 82 4.53 -10.60 -1.06
N LEU A 83 4.67 -10.00 -2.24
CA LEU A 83 5.57 -10.50 -3.28
C LEU A 83 7.04 -10.38 -2.85
N GLY A 84 7.43 -9.29 -2.18
CA GLY A 84 8.79 -9.13 -1.69
C GLY A 84 9.17 -10.21 -0.65
N ASN A 85 8.23 -10.57 0.23
CA ASN A 85 8.49 -11.57 1.29
C ASN A 85 8.35 -13.02 0.79
N ARG A 86 7.29 -13.33 0.03
CA ARG A 86 6.94 -14.71 -0.35
C ARG A 86 7.32 -15.08 -1.78
N GLY A 87 7.81 -14.12 -2.57
CA GLY A 87 8.02 -14.28 -4.01
C GLY A 87 9.11 -15.30 -4.42
N ASN A 88 9.95 -15.76 -3.49
CA ASN A 88 10.99 -16.75 -3.78
C ASN A 88 10.42 -18.12 -4.20
N ASN A 89 9.19 -18.43 -3.79
CA ASN A 89 8.51 -19.67 -4.19
C ASN A 89 7.16 -19.34 -4.83
N LYS A 90 7.12 -19.34 -6.18
CA LYS A 90 5.94 -18.93 -6.96
C LYS A 90 4.69 -19.75 -6.63
N LYS A 91 4.83 -21.07 -6.44
CA LYS A 91 3.70 -21.95 -6.08
C LYS A 91 3.12 -21.58 -4.71
N LEU A 92 3.97 -21.46 -3.69
CA LEU A 92 3.53 -21.10 -2.34
C LEU A 92 2.99 -19.65 -2.29
N PHE A 93 3.55 -18.76 -3.10
CA PHE A 93 3.05 -17.39 -3.24
C PHE A 93 1.59 -17.36 -3.71
N PHE A 94 1.26 -18.07 -4.80
CA PHE A 94 -0.11 -18.08 -5.32
C PHE A 94 -1.08 -18.85 -4.44
N GLN A 95 -0.64 -19.92 -3.76
CA GLN A 95 -1.45 -20.55 -2.71
C GLN A 95 -1.80 -19.57 -1.59
N HIS A 96 -0.82 -18.78 -1.13
CA HIS A 96 -1.07 -17.75 -0.12
C HIS A 96 -1.92 -16.58 -0.65
N ALA A 97 -1.79 -16.21 -1.92
CA ALA A 97 -2.63 -15.20 -2.59
C ALA A 97 -4.09 -15.64 -2.64
N ALA A 98 -4.36 -16.89 -2.98
CA ALA A 98 -5.71 -17.45 -2.93
C ALA A 98 -6.29 -17.40 -1.51
N ALA A 99 -5.51 -17.81 -0.50
CA ALA A 99 -5.92 -17.74 0.91
C ALA A 99 -6.16 -16.29 1.39
N THR A 100 -5.35 -15.33 0.93
CA THR A 100 -5.53 -13.90 1.25
C THR A 100 -6.83 -13.36 0.67
N ARG A 101 -7.13 -13.68 -0.59
CA ARG A 101 -8.39 -13.27 -1.23
C ARG A 101 -9.60 -13.85 -0.49
N PHE A 102 -9.52 -15.13 -0.11
CA PHE A 102 -10.55 -15.77 0.71
C PHE A 102 -10.71 -15.05 2.06
N LEU A 103 -9.62 -14.83 2.80
CA LEU A 103 -9.63 -14.12 4.08
C LEU A 103 -10.28 -12.74 3.98
N PHE A 104 -9.92 -11.96 2.95
CA PHE A 104 -10.40 -10.59 2.79
C PHE A 104 -11.91 -10.50 2.53
N ASN A 105 -12.51 -11.52 1.90
CA ASN A 105 -13.97 -11.57 1.73
C ASN A 105 -14.70 -11.57 3.09
N PHE A 106 -14.21 -12.34 4.07
CA PHE A 106 -14.80 -12.39 5.42
C PHE A 106 -14.36 -11.21 6.28
N LEU A 107 -13.10 -10.81 6.14
CA LEU A 107 -12.52 -9.77 6.98
C LEU A 107 -13.31 -8.45 6.84
N PHE A 108 -13.74 -8.11 5.63
CA PHE A 108 -14.44 -6.86 5.35
C PHE A 108 -15.96 -7.00 5.23
N GLU A 109 -16.54 -8.17 5.54
CA GLU A 109 -17.99 -8.38 5.50
C GLU A 109 -18.72 -7.44 6.48
N GLY A 110 -19.72 -6.70 5.98
CA GLY A 110 -20.44 -5.69 6.76
C GLY A 110 -19.76 -4.32 6.81
N PHE A 111 -18.61 -4.14 6.16
CA PHE A 111 -17.92 -2.86 6.02
C PHE A 111 -17.84 -2.42 4.56
N SER A 112 -17.52 -1.15 4.33
CA SER A 112 -17.01 -0.75 3.01
C SER A 112 -15.68 -1.45 2.81
N ASN A 113 -15.51 -2.22 1.73
CA ASN A 113 -14.24 -2.90 1.51
C ASN A 113 -13.13 -1.86 1.19
N PRO A 114 -12.09 -1.73 2.02
CA PRO A 114 -11.04 -0.73 1.80
C PRO A 114 -10.26 -0.96 0.51
N ILE A 115 -10.18 -2.21 0.03
CA ILE A 115 -9.54 -2.55 -1.23
C ILE A 115 -10.35 -1.99 -2.38
N ASP A 116 -11.68 -2.13 -2.34
CA ASP A 116 -12.56 -1.58 -3.38
C ASP A 116 -12.46 -0.06 -3.42
N VAL A 117 -12.30 0.61 -2.27
CA VAL A 117 -12.09 2.07 -2.22
C VAL A 117 -10.81 2.47 -2.94
N ILE A 118 -9.70 1.76 -2.70
CA ILE A 118 -8.44 1.99 -3.42
C ILE A 118 -8.63 1.75 -4.93
N TYR A 119 -9.24 0.63 -5.32
CA TYR A 119 -9.37 0.26 -6.73
C TYR A 119 -10.31 1.19 -7.50
N ARG A 120 -11.41 1.64 -6.88
CA ARG A 120 -12.30 2.66 -7.47
C ARG A 120 -11.57 3.99 -7.66
N THR A 121 -10.85 4.45 -6.62
CA THR A 121 -10.07 5.68 -6.70
C THR A 121 -9.00 5.61 -7.80
N LEU A 122 -8.29 4.49 -7.90
CA LEU A 122 -7.35 4.25 -9.00
C LEU A 122 -8.06 4.24 -10.35
N SER A 123 -9.25 3.67 -10.43
CA SER A 123 -10.06 3.64 -11.65
C SER A 123 -10.46 5.04 -12.09
N ASP A 124 -10.86 5.90 -11.15
CA ASP A 124 -11.23 7.30 -11.41
C ASP A 124 -10.04 8.12 -11.93
N LEU A 125 -8.83 7.83 -11.43
CA LEU A 125 -7.59 8.42 -11.95
C LEU A 125 -7.13 7.81 -13.28
N SER A 126 -7.65 6.63 -13.64
CA SER A 126 -7.20 5.87 -14.80
C SER A 126 -7.97 6.30 -16.04
N VAL A 127 -7.37 7.18 -16.84
CA VAL A 127 -8.04 7.81 -18.00
C VAL A 127 -8.56 6.78 -19.03
N LYS A 128 -7.65 6.08 -19.72
CA LYS A 128 -7.97 5.08 -20.77
C LYS A 128 -7.43 3.70 -20.41
N LYS A 129 -7.36 3.42 -19.10
CA LYS A 129 -6.80 2.17 -18.59
C LYS A 129 -7.83 1.50 -17.70
N GLN A 130 -7.67 0.19 -17.53
CA GLN A 130 -8.46 -0.58 -16.60
C GLN A 130 -7.61 -0.86 -15.36
N VAL A 131 -8.24 -0.78 -14.18
CA VAL A 131 -7.63 -1.18 -12.91
C VAL A 131 -8.10 -2.57 -12.56
N GLU A 132 -7.15 -3.47 -12.32
CA GLU A 132 -7.41 -4.89 -12.12
C GLU A 132 -6.46 -5.46 -11.07
N VAL A 133 -6.89 -6.54 -10.39
CA VAL A 133 -5.97 -7.37 -9.63
C VAL A 133 -5.07 -8.08 -10.64
N ALA A 134 -3.76 -7.97 -10.49
CA ALA A 134 -2.83 -8.61 -11.40
C ALA A 134 -3.05 -10.13 -11.47
N SER A 135 -2.80 -10.70 -12.64
CA SER A 135 -2.87 -12.13 -12.92
C SER A 135 -1.64 -12.63 -13.66
N GLU A 136 -1.39 -13.93 -13.55
CA GLU A 136 -0.49 -14.68 -14.43
C GLU A 136 -1.20 -15.09 -15.73
N PRO A 137 -0.46 -15.45 -16.79
CA PRO A 137 -1.05 -15.92 -18.06
C PRO A 137 -1.94 -17.17 -17.91
N ASP A 138 -1.72 -17.97 -16.87
CA ASP A 138 -2.53 -19.14 -16.52
C ASP A 138 -3.77 -18.80 -15.67
N GLY A 139 -4.01 -17.51 -15.40
CA GLY A 139 -5.16 -17.03 -14.64
C GLY A 139 -4.96 -16.97 -13.13
N GLN A 140 -3.80 -17.38 -12.59
CA GLN A 140 -3.54 -17.25 -11.15
C GLN A 140 -3.51 -15.77 -10.73
N LEU A 141 -4.30 -15.43 -9.71
CA LEU A 141 -4.44 -14.06 -9.21
C LEU A 141 -3.47 -13.74 -8.08
N TYR A 142 -2.94 -12.53 -8.10
CA TYR A 142 -2.13 -11.98 -7.02
C TYR A 142 -3.01 -11.63 -5.80
N GLY A 143 -2.37 -11.39 -4.65
CA GLY A 143 -3.06 -10.76 -3.52
C GLY A 143 -3.40 -9.31 -3.87
N PRO A 144 -4.61 -8.81 -3.57
CA PRO A 144 -5.06 -7.50 -4.03
C PRO A 144 -4.47 -6.33 -3.22
N ALA A 145 -4.08 -6.58 -1.96
CA ALA A 145 -3.49 -5.62 -1.03
C ALA A 145 -2.83 -6.34 0.15
N ILE A 146 -2.16 -5.58 1.01
CA ILE A 146 -1.68 -6.01 2.33
C ILE A 146 -2.19 -5.02 3.37
N PHE A 147 -2.78 -5.52 4.45
CA PHE A 147 -3.06 -4.71 5.64
C PHE A 147 -1.81 -4.69 6.52
N ARG A 148 -1.25 -3.51 6.78
CA ARG A 148 0.02 -3.38 7.48
C ARG A 148 -0.17 -2.63 8.80
N ILE A 149 0.27 -3.24 9.88
CA ILE A 149 0.25 -2.67 11.22
C ILE A 149 1.68 -2.38 11.64
N HIS A 150 1.95 -1.12 11.98
CA HIS A 150 3.20 -0.67 12.57
C HIS A 150 3.01 -0.40 14.05
N TYR A 151 3.90 -0.94 14.87
CA TYR A 151 3.97 -0.63 16.30
C TYR A 151 5.07 0.40 16.54
N ALA A 152 5.04 1.09 17.69
CA ALA A 152 5.78 2.33 17.97
C ALA A 152 7.25 2.36 17.49
N ASN A 153 7.99 1.26 17.61
CA ASN A 153 9.42 1.22 17.30
C ASN A 153 9.74 0.80 15.85
N HIS A 154 8.74 0.72 14.97
CA HIS A 154 8.98 0.34 13.58
C HIS A 154 9.37 1.54 12.71
N ALA A 155 10.56 1.47 12.13
CA ALA A 155 11.05 2.44 11.16
C ALA A 155 11.60 1.72 9.92
N TYR A 156 11.59 2.43 8.80
CA TYR A 156 12.17 1.98 7.55
C TYR A 156 13.44 2.77 7.28
N LYS A 157 14.48 2.08 6.79
CA LYS A 157 15.54 2.77 6.06
C LYS A 157 14.95 3.31 4.75
N PRO A 158 15.48 4.41 4.18
CA PRO A 158 15.13 4.84 2.84
C PRO A 158 15.23 3.67 1.86
N HIS A 159 14.19 3.46 1.06
CA HIS A 159 14.10 2.36 0.09
C HIS A 159 13.16 2.74 -1.05
N ILE A 160 13.21 1.96 -2.12
CA ILE A 160 12.21 1.95 -3.19
C ILE A 160 11.43 0.64 -3.16
N ASP A 161 10.20 0.63 -3.66
CA ASP A 161 9.50 -0.61 -3.97
C ASP A 161 9.47 -0.78 -5.50
N HIS A 162 10.18 -1.78 -6.01
CA HIS A 162 10.21 -2.07 -7.44
C HIS A 162 10.41 -3.56 -7.71
N VAL A 163 9.44 -4.21 -8.37
CA VAL A 163 9.47 -5.65 -8.71
C VAL A 163 10.76 -6.04 -9.44
N THR A 164 11.15 -5.24 -10.43
CA THR A 164 12.38 -5.45 -11.23
C THR A 164 13.65 -4.99 -10.51
N LEU A 165 13.74 -3.70 -10.16
CA LEU A 165 15.01 -3.10 -9.69
C LEU A 165 15.43 -3.58 -8.30
N ARG A 166 14.47 -3.81 -7.39
CA ARG A 166 14.75 -4.24 -6.02
C ARG A 166 14.52 -5.73 -5.82
N GLU A 167 13.33 -6.22 -6.17
CA GLU A 167 12.91 -7.58 -5.81
C GLU A 167 13.41 -8.66 -6.80
N LYS A 168 13.88 -8.26 -7.99
CA LYS A 168 14.41 -9.13 -9.06
C LYS A 168 13.49 -10.31 -9.40
N ARG A 169 12.17 -10.09 -9.40
CA ARG A 169 11.14 -11.12 -9.60
C ARG A 169 10.88 -11.43 -11.08
N THR A 170 11.93 -11.80 -11.82
CA THR A 170 11.88 -11.98 -13.29
C THR A 170 10.89 -13.06 -13.76
N ASN A 171 10.51 -13.98 -12.88
CA ASN A 171 9.58 -15.07 -13.16
C ASN A 171 8.09 -14.74 -12.89
N TYR A 172 7.75 -13.47 -12.63
CA TYR A 172 6.38 -13.01 -12.38
C TYR A 172 5.89 -12.10 -13.50
N ALA A 173 4.62 -12.22 -13.92
CA ALA A 173 4.07 -11.42 -15.02
C ALA A 173 4.18 -9.90 -14.80
N VAL A 174 4.06 -9.46 -13.54
CA VAL A 174 4.15 -8.05 -13.16
C VAL A 174 5.56 -7.44 -13.32
N HIS A 175 6.59 -8.27 -13.53
CA HIS A 175 7.96 -7.81 -13.84
C HIS A 175 8.03 -6.93 -15.11
N ARG A 176 7.06 -7.06 -16.01
CA ARG A 176 7.00 -6.29 -17.27
C ARG A 176 6.75 -4.80 -17.08
N PHE A 177 6.24 -4.37 -15.93
CA PHE A 177 5.86 -2.98 -15.73
C PHE A 177 7.08 -2.11 -15.43
N LYS A 178 7.23 -1.03 -16.20
CA LYS A 178 8.31 -0.04 -16.06
C LYS A 178 8.12 0.87 -14.85
N HIS A 179 6.88 1.20 -14.52
CA HIS A 179 6.53 2.11 -13.44
C HIS A 179 5.75 1.35 -12.37
N GLN A 180 6.11 1.58 -11.12
CA GLN A 180 5.42 1.04 -9.95
C GLN A 180 5.08 2.19 -9.00
N PHE A 181 3.84 2.21 -8.53
CA PHE A 181 3.36 3.16 -7.55
C PHE A 181 3.03 2.45 -6.24
N ALA A 182 3.20 3.15 -5.12
CA ALA A 182 2.65 2.73 -3.84
C ALA A 182 1.25 3.35 -3.68
N GLY A 183 0.24 2.51 -3.41
CA GLY A 183 -1.10 2.94 -3.01
C GLY A 183 -1.31 2.59 -1.54
N ILE A 184 -1.65 3.58 -0.71
CA ILE A 184 -1.81 3.41 0.73
C ILE A 184 -3.13 4.04 1.16
N LEU A 185 -4.01 3.26 1.78
CA LEU A 185 -5.13 3.77 2.56
C LEU A 185 -4.72 3.78 4.03
N CYS A 186 -4.57 4.96 4.61
CA CYS A 186 -4.31 5.09 6.04
C CYS A 186 -5.60 4.90 6.82
N MET A 187 -5.67 3.86 7.65
CA MET A 187 -6.83 3.60 8.53
C MET A 187 -6.69 4.25 9.90
N GLN A 188 -5.50 4.22 10.46
CA GLN A 188 -5.21 4.79 11.76
C GLN A 188 -3.80 5.36 11.76
N ASN A 189 -3.69 6.65 12.06
CA ASN A 189 -2.41 7.28 12.33
C ASN A 189 -1.91 6.88 13.72
N ALA A 190 -0.59 6.87 13.89
CA ALA A 190 -0.01 6.85 15.23
C ALA A 190 -0.40 8.13 15.99
N ASP A 191 -0.43 8.06 17.32
CA ASP A 191 -0.77 9.21 18.15
C ASP A 191 0.24 10.34 17.94
N GLY A 192 -0.25 11.58 17.87
CA GLY A 192 0.53 12.78 17.57
C GLY A 192 1.56 13.18 18.63
N THR A 193 1.89 12.28 19.56
CA THR A 193 2.81 12.49 20.69
C THR A 193 4.29 12.43 20.29
N GLY A 194 4.59 12.25 19.00
CA GLY A 194 5.92 12.53 18.42
C GLY A 194 6.84 11.33 18.20
N ASN A 195 6.47 10.12 18.67
CA ASN A 195 7.27 8.90 18.46
C ASN A 195 6.87 8.10 17.21
N SER A 196 6.04 8.68 16.33
CA SER A 196 5.55 8.01 15.14
C SER A 196 6.48 8.18 13.94
N THR A 197 6.76 7.10 13.22
CA THR A 197 7.43 7.17 11.91
C THR A 197 6.56 7.89 10.89
N GLN A 198 7.06 8.97 10.31
CA GLN A 198 6.41 9.70 9.23
C GLN A 198 6.82 9.13 7.86
N ALA A 199 5.95 9.25 6.86
CA ALA A 199 6.30 8.99 5.48
C ALA A 199 7.10 10.17 4.92
N ILE A 200 8.36 9.93 4.55
CA ILE A 200 9.23 10.91 3.90
C ILE A 200 9.50 10.41 2.48
N LEU A 201 9.18 11.24 1.49
CA LEU A 201 9.52 10.99 0.10
C LEU A 201 10.63 11.96 -0.32
N HIS A 202 11.74 11.40 -0.77
CA HIS A 202 12.87 12.19 -1.28
C HIS A 202 12.70 12.44 -2.77
N GLN A 203 12.97 13.66 -3.24
CA GLN A 203 13.04 13.98 -4.68
C GLN A 203 14.34 13.43 -5.30
N CYS A 204 14.49 12.11 -5.22
CA CYS A 204 15.67 11.37 -5.64
C CYS A 204 15.21 10.13 -6.40
N LEU A 205 15.27 10.21 -7.73
CA LEU A 205 14.90 9.08 -8.58
C LEU A 205 15.94 7.98 -8.46
N TRP A 206 15.48 6.73 -8.49
CA TRP A 206 16.39 5.59 -8.48
C TRP A 206 17.13 5.49 -9.82
N THR A 207 18.43 5.70 -9.80
CA THR A 207 19.32 5.57 -10.96
C THR A 207 20.36 4.47 -10.72
N PRO A 208 21.05 3.96 -11.76
CA PRO A 208 22.12 2.99 -11.59
C PRO A 208 23.22 3.43 -10.62
N GLU A 209 23.47 4.74 -10.49
CA GLU A 209 24.48 5.31 -9.59
C GLU A 209 24.06 5.24 -8.11
N ILE A 210 22.77 5.09 -7.84
CA ILE A 210 22.18 4.98 -6.48
C ILE A 210 21.88 3.50 -6.13
N GLN A 211 21.93 2.59 -7.13
CA GLN A 211 21.53 1.18 -7.00
C GLN A 211 22.50 0.30 -6.21
#